data_AF-A0A2K5ZKX9-F1
#
_entry.id   AF-A0A2K5ZKX9-F1
#
_cell.length_a   1.000
_cell.length_b   1.000
_cell.length_c   1.000
_cell.angle_alpha   90.00
_cell.angle_beta   90.00
_cell.angle_gamma   90.00
#
_symmetry.space_group_name_H-M   'P 1'
#
loop_
_entity.id
_entity.type
_entity.pdbx_description
1 polymer ?
#
loop_
_entity_poly.entity_id
_entity_poly.type
_entity_poly.pdbx_seq_one_letter_code
_entity_poly.pdbx_strand_id
1 'polypeptide(L)'
;PAAPFPALAKELRPRSPLSPSLLLSTFVGLLLNKAKNSKSAQGLAGLRNLGNTCFMNSILQCLSNTRELRDYCLQRLYMRDLHHSSNAHTALMEEFAKLIQTIWTSSPNDVVSPSEFKTQIQRYAPRFVGYNQQDAQEFLRFLLDGLHNEVNRVTLRPKSNPENLDHLPDDEKGRQMWRKYLEREDSRIGDLFVGQLKSSLTCTDCGYCSTVFDPFWDLSLPIAKRGYPEVTLMDCMRLFTKEDVLDGDEKPTCCRCRGRKRCIKKFSIQRFPKILVLHLKRFSESRIRTSKLTTFVNFPLRDLDLREFASENTNHAVYNLYAVSNHSGTTMGGHYTAYCRSPGTGEWHTFNDSSVTPMSSSQVRTSDAYLLFYELASPPSRM
;
A
#
# COMPACT_ATOMS: atom_id res chain seq x y z
N PRO A 1 -68.22 37.17 -31.30
CA PRO A 1 -69.51 36.71 -30.75
C PRO A 1 -69.31 36.00 -29.40
N ALA A 2 -70.01 36.50 -28.37
CA ALA A 2 -70.21 35.97 -27.03
C ALA A 2 -69.01 35.92 -26.04
N ALA A 3 -69.01 36.86 -25.10
CA ALA A 3 -68.58 36.71 -23.70
C ALA A 3 -69.73 36.03 -22.88
N PRO A 4 -69.77 35.90 -21.51
CA PRO A 4 -68.79 36.17 -20.43
C PRO A 4 -68.86 35.26 -19.13
N PHE A 5 -67.94 35.52 -18.15
CA PHE A 5 -67.99 35.42 -16.65
C PHE A 5 -68.23 34.07 -15.88
N PRO A 6 -67.85 33.92 -14.56
CA PRO A 6 -67.41 34.92 -13.57
C PRO A 6 -66.12 34.64 -12.75
N ALA A 7 -65.65 35.68 -12.07
CA ALA A 7 -64.61 35.69 -11.03
C ALA A 7 -65.18 35.36 -9.63
N LEU A 8 -64.38 34.79 -8.72
CA LEU A 8 -64.10 35.36 -7.37
C LEU A 8 -63.13 34.52 -6.51
N ALA A 9 -62.06 35.20 -6.06
CA ALA A 9 -61.38 35.16 -4.76
C ALA A 9 -61.19 33.85 -3.96
N LYS A 10 -59.91 33.54 -3.65
CA LYS A 10 -59.54 32.95 -2.35
C LYS A 10 -58.30 33.65 -1.80
N GLU A 11 -58.48 34.24 -0.62
CA GLU A 11 -57.51 35.00 0.15
C GLU A 11 -56.23 34.20 0.47
N LEU A 12 -55.08 34.86 0.31
CA LEU A 12 -53.79 34.45 0.85
C LEU A 12 -53.78 34.70 2.36
N ARG A 13 -53.79 33.62 3.17
CA ARG A 13 -53.39 33.68 4.58
C ARG A 13 -51.87 33.52 4.69
N PRO A 14 -51.14 34.35 5.45
CA PRO A 14 -49.73 34.11 5.70
C PRO A 14 -49.58 32.94 6.68
N ARG A 15 -48.81 31.91 6.30
CA ARG A 15 -48.40 30.84 7.24
C ARG A 15 -47.32 31.40 8.16
N SER A 16 -47.56 31.32 9.47
CA SER A 16 -46.60 31.63 10.53
C SER A 16 -45.34 30.76 10.42
N PRO A 17 -44.14 31.28 10.73
CA PRO A 17 -42.93 30.48 10.72
C PRO A 17 -42.96 29.44 11.86
N LEU A 18 -42.59 28.20 11.55
CA LEU A 18 -42.41 27.12 12.52
C LEU A 18 -41.31 27.47 13.52
N SER A 19 -41.50 27.13 14.80
CA SER A 19 -40.52 27.42 15.84
C SER A 19 -39.21 26.64 15.62
N PRO A 20 -38.03 27.24 15.90
CA PRO A 20 -36.72 26.59 15.76
C PRO A 20 -36.57 25.32 16.63
N SER A 21 -37.37 25.19 17.68
CA SER A 21 -37.34 24.06 18.62
C SER A 21 -37.91 22.75 18.04
N LEU A 22 -38.83 22.83 17.07
CA LEU A 22 -39.41 21.63 16.44
C LEU A 22 -38.51 21.06 15.34
N LEU A 23 -37.73 21.92 14.67
CA LEU A 23 -36.70 21.52 13.71
C LEU A 23 -35.50 20.88 14.41
N LEU A 24 -35.13 21.36 15.59
CA LEU A 24 -34.05 20.75 16.36
C LEU A 24 -34.42 19.36 16.88
N SER A 25 -35.68 19.13 17.31
CA SER A 25 -36.11 17.79 17.78
C SER A 25 -36.24 16.77 16.63
N THR A 26 -36.67 17.21 15.44
CA THR A 26 -36.72 16.35 14.25
C THR A 26 -35.34 16.09 13.67
N PHE A 27 -34.41 17.06 13.68
CA PHE A 27 -33.02 16.82 13.27
C PHE A 27 -32.26 15.92 14.26
N VAL A 28 -32.43 16.11 15.56
CA VAL A 28 -31.84 15.25 16.59
C VAL A 28 -32.48 13.86 16.55
N GLY A 29 -33.78 13.74 16.31
CA GLY A 29 -34.47 12.47 16.08
C GLY A 29 -34.00 11.72 14.82
N LEU A 30 -33.72 12.44 13.73
CA LEU A 30 -33.18 11.86 12.48
C LEU A 30 -31.71 11.45 12.63
N LEU A 31 -30.91 12.22 13.37
CA LEU A 31 -29.50 11.92 13.69
C LEU A 31 -29.39 10.73 14.66
N LEU A 32 -30.27 10.65 15.67
CA LEU A 32 -30.31 9.55 16.64
C LEU A 32 -30.88 8.26 16.01
N ASN A 33 -31.83 8.34 15.07
CA ASN A 33 -32.32 7.16 14.35
C ASN A 33 -31.33 6.63 13.30
N LYS A 34 -30.48 7.48 12.69
CA LYS A 34 -29.34 7.02 11.87
C LYS A 34 -28.29 6.28 12.70
N ALA A 35 -28.14 6.64 13.98
CA ALA A 35 -27.19 5.98 14.89
C ALA A 35 -27.66 4.61 15.41
N LYS A 36 -28.97 4.31 15.36
CA LYS A 36 -29.53 3.05 15.91
C LYS A 36 -29.82 1.94 14.89
N ASN A 37 -29.59 2.17 13.59
CA ASN A 37 -29.83 1.15 12.54
C ASN A 37 -28.76 1.07 11.44
N SER A 38 -27.59 1.68 11.64
CA SER A 38 -26.43 1.39 10.81
C SER A 38 -25.80 0.10 11.32
N LYS A 39 -25.87 -1.00 10.57
CA LYS A 39 -24.82 -2.04 10.70
C LYS A 39 -23.49 -1.29 10.62
N SER A 40 -22.73 -1.27 11.70
CA SER A 40 -21.45 -0.56 11.70
C SER A 40 -20.57 -1.22 10.63
N ALA A 41 -20.15 -0.46 9.62
CA ALA A 41 -19.24 -0.93 8.59
C ALA A 41 -17.88 -1.22 9.23
N GLN A 42 -17.70 -2.45 9.74
CA GLN A 42 -16.53 -2.82 10.55
C GLN A 42 -15.38 -3.40 9.71
N GLY A 43 -15.67 -3.91 8.50
CA GLY A 43 -14.67 -4.55 7.65
C GLY A 43 -14.17 -5.90 8.17
N LEU A 44 -15.01 -6.61 8.95
CA LEU A 44 -14.66 -7.86 9.63
C LEU A 44 -15.18 -9.11 8.91
N ALA A 45 -15.26 -9.05 7.59
CA ALA A 45 -15.64 -10.20 6.77
C ALA A 45 -14.42 -11.08 6.46
N GLY A 46 -14.60 -12.40 6.58
CA GLY A 46 -13.61 -13.38 6.13
C GLY A 46 -13.61 -13.53 4.61
N LEU A 47 -12.53 -14.06 4.05
CA LEU A 47 -12.42 -14.38 2.62
C LEU A 47 -12.33 -15.88 2.40
N ARG A 48 -13.23 -16.43 1.59
CA ARG A 48 -13.22 -17.86 1.26
C ARG A 48 -11.91 -18.23 0.55
N ASN A 49 -11.25 -19.28 1.01
CA ASN A 49 -10.13 -19.88 0.28
C ASN A 49 -10.66 -20.62 -0.95
N LEU A 50 -10.12 -20.30 -2.14
CA LEU A 50 -10.55 -20.86 -3.42
C LEU A 50 -9.63 -21.98 -3.91
N GLY A 51 -8.81 -22.54 -3.02
CA GLY A 51 -7.77 -23.53 -3.33
C GLY A 51 -6.39 -22.87 -3.32
N ASN A 52 -5.66 -23.02 -2.20
CA ASN A 52 -4.34 -22.43 -1.98
C ASN A 52 -4.26 -20.90 -2.17
N THR A 53 -5.36 -20.17 -1.96
CA THR A 53 -5.41 -18.71 -2.19
C THR A 53 -5.24 -17.87 -0.93
N CYS A 54 -4.70 -18.43 0.15
CA CYS A 54 -4.49 -17.71 1.41
C CYS A 54 -3.50 -16.54 1.25
N PHE A 55 -2.52 -16.65 0.35
CA PHE A 55 -1.61 -15.54 -0.01
C PHE A 55 -2.39 -14.32 -0.52
N MET A 56 -3.37 -14.56 -1.40
CA MET A 56 -4.25 -13.53 -1.96
C MET A 56 -5.16 -12.95 -0.88
N ASN A 57 -5.79 -13.80 -0.07
CA ASN A 57 -6.67 -13.36 1.01
C ASN A 57 -5.92 -12.47 2.01
N SER A 58 -4.71 -12.85 2.41
CA SER A 58 -3.88 -12.06 3.33
C SER A 58 -3.59 -10.66 2.79
N ILE A 59 -3.18 -10.55 1.51
CA ILE A 59 -2.90 -9.26 0.88
C ILE A 59 -4.17 -8.42 0.72
N LEU A 60 -5.28 -9.03 0.29
CA LEU A 60 -6.55 -8.33 0.16
C LEU A 60 -7.04 -7.76 1.50
N GLN A 61 -6.85 -8.47 2.61
CA GLN A 61 -7.20 -7.97 3.94
C GLN A 61 -6.29 -6.82 4.39
N CYS A 62 -4.98 -6.90 4.11
CA CYS A 62 -4.05 -5.80 4.37
C CYS A 62 -4.42 -4.54 3.57
N LEU A 63 -4.73 -4.69 2.27
CA LEU A 63 -5.14 -3.59 1.41
C LEU A 63 -6.53 -3.04 1.78
N SER A 64 -7.46 -3.90 2.17
CA SER A 64 -8.79 -3.52 2.67
C SER A 64 -8.73 -2.62 3.90
N ASN A 65 -7.73 -2.82 4.76
CA ASN A 65 -7.48 -1.99 5.94
C ASN A 65 -6.55 -0.78 5.64
N THR A 66 -6.12 -0.58 4.40
CA THR A 66 -5.41 0.64 3.98
C THR A 66 -6.41 1.77 3.81
N ARG A 67 -6.53 2.65 4.81
CA ARG A 67 -7.62 3.62 4.93
C ARG A 67 -7.90 4.43 3.66
N GLU A 68 -6.89 5.11 3.09
CA GLU A 68 -7.09 5.96 1.91
C GLU A 68 -7.44 5.15 0.65
N LEU A 69 -6.93 3.92 0.51
CA LEU A 69 -7.26 3.03 -0.61
C LEU A 69 -8.70 2.49 -0.48
N ARG A 70 -9.07 2.07 0.74
CA ARG A 70 -10.44 1.68 1.05
C ARG A 70 -11.42 2.80 0.74
N ASP A 71 -11.16 4.00 1.23
CA ASP A 71 -12.05 5.15 1.05
C ASP A 71 -12.20 5.50 -0.44
N TYR A 72 -11.12 5.38 -1.22
CA TYR A 72 -11.14 5.52 -2.68
C TYR A 72 -12.09 4.50 -3.36
N CYS A 73 -12.11 3.25 -2.89
CA CYS A 73 -13.05 2.22 -3.36
C CYS A 73 -14.50 2.47 -2.89
N LEU A 74 -14.71 2.77 -1.61
CA LEU A 74 -16.06 2.95 -1.03
C LEU A 74 -16.77 4.19 -1.59
N GLN A 75 -16.02 5.27 -1.81
CA GLN A 75 -16.54 6.52 -2.38
C GLN A 75 -16.63 6.48 -3.91
N ARG A 76 -16.26 5.36 -4.54
CA ARG A 76 -16.27 5.17 -6.00
C ARG A 76 -15.45 6.21 -6.77
N LEU A 77 -14.42 6.77 -6.13
CA LEU A 77 -13.56 7.78 -6.75
C LEU A 77 -12.78 7.21 -7.94
N TYR A 78 -12.48 5.90 -7.89
CA TYR A 78 -11.81 5.18 -8.99
C TYR A 78 -12.56 5.24 -10.32
N MET A 79 -13.88 5.40 -10.32
CA MET A 79 -14.67 5.48 -11.56
C MET A 79 -14.28 6.69 -12.42
N ARG A 80 -13.75 7.76 -11.81
CA ARG A 80 -13.29 8.95 -12.52
C ARG A 80 -11.92 8.78 -13.16
N ASP A 81 -11.10 7.90 -12.60
CA ASP A 81 -9.73 7.65 -13.01
C ASP A 81 -9.63 6.45 -13.96
N LEU A 82 -10.70 5.63 -14.07
CA LEU A 82 -10.80 4.53 -15.04
C LEU A 82 -10.86 5.08 -16.47
N HIS A 83 -10.01 4.53 -17.33
CA HIS A 83 -10.08 4.82 -18.76
C HIS A 83 -11.24 4.06 -19.40
N HIS A 84 -12.13 4.77 -20.08
CA HIS A 84 -13.18 4.17 -20.93
C HIS A 84 -12.64 3.50 -22.20
N SER A 85 -11.33 3.20 -22.28
CA SER A 85 -10.79 2.48 -23.42
C SER A 85 -11.42 1.09 -23.47
N SER A 86 -12.00 0.74 -24.61
CA SER A 86 -12.71 -0.51 -24.93
C SER A 86 -11.87 -1.79 -24.85
N ASN A 87 -10.75 -1.75 -24.13
CA ASN A 87 -9.88 -2.89 -23.89
C ASN A 87 -10.50 -3.75 -22.80
N ALA A 88 -10.60 -5.05 -23.03
CA ALA A 88 -11.11 -6.08 -22.11
C ALA A 88 -10.29 -6.24 -20.80
N HIS A 89 -9.50 -5.22 -20.44
CA HIS A 89 -8.52 -5.17 -19.36
C HIS A 89 -8.89 -4.12 -18.28
N THR A 90 -10.15 -3.67 -18.19
CA THR A 90 -10.59 -2.63 -17.23
C THR A 90 -11.36 -3.17 -16.03
N ALA A 91 -11.28 -4.47 -15.77
CA ALA A 91 -12.11 -5.13 -14.78
C ALA A 91 -11.41 -5.36 -13.43
N LEU A 92 -10.08 -5.25 -13.33
CA LEU A 92 -9.37 -5.60 -12.10
C LEU A 92 -9.68 -4.61 -10.98
N MET A 93 -9.58 -3.30 -11.25
CA MET A 93 -9.87 -2.24 -10.30
C MET A 93 -11.35 -2.24 -9.93
N GLU A 94 -12.25 -2.50 -10.88
CA GLU A 94 -13.69 -2.61 -10.60
C GLU A 94 -14.00 -3.79 -9.68
N GLU A 95 -13.48 -4.98 -9.96
CA GLU A 95 -13.69 -6.16 -9.12
C GLU A 95 -12.99 -6.06 -7.76
N PHE A 96 -11.80 -5.44 -7.71
CA PHE A 96 -11.14 -5.09 -6.46
C PHE A 96 -12.01 -4.15 -5.62
N ALA A 97 -12.51 -3.06 -6.21
CA ALA A 97 -13.36 -2.11 -5.51
C ALA A 97 -14.69 -2.72 -5.05
N LYS A 98 -15.34 -3.55 -5.86
CA LYS A 98 -16.54 -4.31 -5.47
C LYS A 98 -16.26 -5.23 -4.29
N LEU A 99 -15.11 -5.92 -4.28
CA LEU A 99 -14.72 -6.77 -3.17
C LEU A 99 -14.50 -5.97 -1.89
N ILE A 100 -13.78 -4.84 -1.95
CA ILE A 100 -13.62 -3.93 -0.80
C ILE A 100 -14.97 -3.42 -0.31
N GLN A 101 -15.84 -2.95 -1.21
CA GLN A 101 -17.20 -2.51 -0.87
C GLN A 101 -18.00 -3.62 -0.17
N THR A 102 -17.89 -4.87 -0.63
CA THR A 102 -18.56 -6.01 -0.02
C THR A 102 -18.02 -6.27 1.39
N ILE A 103 -16.70 -6.38 1.57
CA ILE A 103 -16.07 -6.59 2.90
C ILE A 103 -16.53 -5.54 3.92
N TRP A 104 -16.63 -4.28 3.51
CA TRP A 104 -16.96 -3.15 4.40
C TRP A 104 -18.47 -2.92 4.58
N THR A 105 -19.33 -3.58 3.81
CA THR A 105 -20.80 -3.54 3.98
C THR A 105 -21.38 -4.82 4.57
N SER A 106 -20.57 -5.89 4.62
CA SER A 106 -20.87 -7.15 5.26
C SER A 106 -21.12 -7.01 6.78
N SER A 107 -21.90 -7.95 7.30
CA SER A 107 -22.09 -8.13 8.73
C SER A 107 -20.85 -8.82 9.34
N PRO A 108 -20.61 -8.66 10.66
CA PRO A 108 -19.55 -9.42 11.33
C PRO A 108 -19.75 -10.92 11.13
N ASN A 109 -18.65 -11.64 10.87
CA ASN A 109 -18.60 -13.09 10.57
C ASN A 109 -19.11 -13.51 9.19
N ASP A 110 -19.52 -12.58 8.32
CA ASP A 110 -19.80 -12.92 6.93
C ASP A 110 -18.52 -13.42 6.22
N VAL A 111 -18.71 -14.33 5.28
CA VAL A 111 -17.62 -14.86 4.45
C VAL A 111 -17.87 -14.47 3.00
N VAL A 112 -16.96 -13.69 2.43
CA VAL A 112 -17.03 -13.19 1.06
C VAL A 112 -16.17 -14.07 0.14
N SER A 113 -16.67 -14.38 -1.05
CA SER A 113 -15.92 -15.13 -2.07
C SER A 113 -15.20 -14.17 -3.02
N PRO A 114 -13.85 -14.18 -3.10
CA PRO A 114 -13.10 -13.32 -4.03
C PRO A 114 -12.97 -13.93 -5.43
N SER A 115 -13.92 -14.74 -5.90
CA SER A 115 -13.81 -15.53 -7.14
C SER A 115 -13.79 -14.67 -8.41
N GLU A 116 -14.62 -13.63 -8.47
CA GLU A 116 -14.61 -12.69 -9.61
C GLU A 116 -13.30 -11.91 -9.66
N PHE A 117 -12.83 -11.42 -8.51
CA PHE A 117 -11.53 -10.80 -8.39
C PHE A 117 -10.39 -11.75 -8.82
N LYS A 118 -10.39 -13.01 -8.35
CA LYS A 118 -9.40 -14.03 -8.76
C LYS A 118 -9.38 -14.20 -10.28
N THR A 119 -10.55 -14.15 -10.91
CA THR A 119 -10.69 -14.26 -12.37
C THR A 119 -10.04 -13.10 -13.10
N GLN A 120 -10.12 -11.87 -12.58
CA GLN A 120 -9.47 -10.72 -13.22
C GLN A 120 -7.96 -10.69 -12.97
N ILE A 121 -7.49 -10.95 -11.74
CA ILE A 121 -6.04 -10.90 -11.45
C ILE A 121 -5.26 -11.99 -12.20
N GLN A 122 -5.85 -13.16 -12.43
CA GLN A 122 -5.20 -14.21 -13.24
C GLN A 122 -5.22 -13.90 -14.75
N ARG A 123 -6.14 -13.06 -15.23
CA ARG A 123 -6.10 -12.53 -16.61
C ARG A 123 -5.01 -11.49 -16.77
N TYR A 124 -4.86 -10.60 -15.78
CA TYR A 124 -3.81 -9.59 -15.75
C TYR A 124 -2.41 -10.22 -15.60
N ALA A 125 -2.27 -11.17 -14.67
CA ALA A 125 -1.03 -11.88 -14.38
C ALA A 125 -1.27 -13.40 -14.47
N PRO A 126 -1.09 -14.01 -15.67
CA PRO A 126 -1.35 -15.43 -15.93
C PRO A 126 -0.63 -16.42 -15.01
N ARG A 127 0.42 -15.99 -14.31
CA ARG A 127 1.13 -16.81 -13.32
C ARG A 127 0.28 -17.21 -12.10
N PHE A 128 -0.81 -16.48 -11.82
CA PHE A 128 -1.76 -16.81 -10.76
C PHE A 128 -2.92 -17.70 -11.22
N VAL A 129 -2.88 -18.20 -12.47
CA VAL A 129 -3.82 -19.21 -12.96
C VAL A 129 -3.63 -20.51 -12.18
N GLY A 130 -4.74 -21.20 -11.93
CA GLY A 130 -4.76 -22.45 -11.19
C GLY A 130 -4.90 -22.25 -9.68
N TYR A 131 -4.36 -23.22 -8.93
CA TYR A 131 -4.57 -23.41 -7.49
C TYR A 131 -3.27 -23.76 -6.76
N ASN A 132 -2.14 -23.27 -7.27
CA ASN A 132 -0.84 -23.45 -6.63
C ASN A 132 -0.65 -22.39 -5.53
N GLN A 133 0.16 -22.72 -4.53
CA GLN A 133 0.62 -21.72 -3.57
C GLN A 133 1.56 -20.72 -4.25
N GLN A 134 1.55 -19.48 -3.78
CA GLN A 134 2.28 -18.37 -4.38
C GLN A 134 2.90 -17.48 -3.29
N ASP A 135 3.86 -16.67 -3.70
CA ASP A 135 4.44 -15.66 -2.83
C ASP A 135 3.52 -14.44 -2.69
N ALA A 136 3.23 -14.03 -1.45
CA ALA A 136 2.32 -12.91 -1.18
C ALA A 136 2.90 -11.55 -1.60
N GLN A 137 4.23 -11.37 -1.57
CA GLN A 137 4.87 -10.14 -2.01
C GLN A 137 4.83 -10.03 -3.54
N GLU A 138 5.08 -11.13 -4.24
CA GLU A 138 4.92 -11.18 -5.69
C GLU A 138 3.48 -10.86 -6.09
N PHE A 139 2.49 -11.50 -5.44
CA PHE A 139 1.08 -11.18 -5.64
C PHE A 139 0.75 -9.71 -5.40
N LEU A 140 1.23 -9.12 -4.29
CA LEU A 140 1.03 -7.71 -3.99
C LEU A 140 1.57 -6.81 -5.11
N ARG A 141 2.77 -7.08 -5.63
CA ARG A 141 3.38 -6.26 -6.68
C ARG A 141 2.57 -6.29 -7.98
N PHE A 142 2.14 -7.47 -8.44
CA PHE A 142 1.30 -7.58 -9.63
C PHE A 142 -0.07 -6.94 -9.42
N LEU A 143 -0.65 -7.07 -8.23
CA LEU A 143 -1.92 -6.44 -7.92
C LEU A 143 -1.80 -4.91 -7.95
N LEU A 144 -0.83 -4.33 -7.24
CA LEU A 144 -0.64 -2.87 -7.22
C LEU A 144 -0.32 -2.30 -8.61
N ASP A 145 0.49 -3.00 -9.40
CA ASP A 145 0.78 -2.62 -10.79
C ASP A 145 -0.48 -2.68 -11.67
N GLY A 146 -1.28 -3.73 -11.57
CA GLY A 146 -2.54 -3.85 -12.31
C GLY A 146 -3.56 -2.77 -11.94
N LEU A 147 -3.77 -2.54 -10.63
CA LEU A 147 -4.63 -1.46 -10.16
C LEU A 147 -4.11 -0.09 -10.61
N HIS A 148 -2.79 0.13 -10.55
CA HIS A 148 -2.17 1.37 -10.98
C HIS A 148 -2.39 1.62 -12.47
N ASN A 149 -2.10 0.65 -13.32
CA ASN A 149 -2.21 0.78 -14.77
C ASN A 149 -3.66 1.07 -15.21
N GLU A 150 -4.67 0.47 -14.56
CA GLU A 150 -6.08 0.73 -14.89
C GLU A 150 -6.56 2.14 -14.49
N VAL A 151 -5.96 2.75 -13.45
CA VAL A 151 -6.34 4.09 -12.96
C VAL A 151 -5.23 5.14 -13.14
N ASN A 152 -4.29 4.90 -14.05
CA ASN A 152 -3.18 5.82 -14.31
C ASN A 152 -3.68 7.05 -15.06
N ARG A 153 -3.64 8.23 -14.44
CA ARG A 153 -4.04 9.52 -15.02
C ARG A 153 -3.29 9.86 -16.31
N VAL A 154 -2.09 9.29 -16.51
CA VAL A 154 -1.35 9.38 -17.77
C VAL A 154 -1.84 8.32 -18.76
N THR A 155 -2.59 8.76 -19.77
CA THR A 155 -3.07 7.90 -20.87
C THR A 155 -2.02 7.63 -21.95
N LEU A 156 -1.14 8.60 -22.18
CA LEU A 156 -0.11 8.54 -23.22
C LEU A 156 1.25 8.80 -22.59
N ARG A 157 2.05 7.74 -22.44
CA ARG A 157 3.39 7.83 -21.87
C ARG A 157 4.33 8.53 -22.87
N PRO A 158 4.99 9.65 -22.50
CA PRO A 158 5.91 10.35 -23.38
C PRO A 158 7.11 9.46 -23.76
N LYS A 159 7.80 9.77 -24.87
CA LYS A 159 9.05 9.09 -25.23
C LYS A 159 10.14 9.42 -24.21
N SER A 160 10.98 8.44 -23.89
CA SER A 160 12.08 8.64 -22.93
C SER A 160 13.23 9.34 -23.64
N ASN A 161 13.59 10.54 -23.17
CA ASN A 161 14.79 11.24 -23.61
C ASN A 161 15.85 11.13 -22.50
N PRO A 162 16.98 10.43 -22.74
CA PRO A 162 18.06 10.34 -21.78
C PRO A 162 18.75 11.72 -21.68
N GLU A 163 18.37 12.47 -20.66
CA GLU A 163 18.97 13.76 -20.33
C GLU A 163 20.05 13.55 -19.26
N ASN A 164 21.26 14.04 -19.50
CA ASN A 164 22.30 13.98 -18.49
C ASN A 164 22.05 15.07 -17.42
N LEU A 165 21.72 14.63 -16.21
CA LEU A 165 21.43 15.49 -15.07
C LEU A 165 22.60 15.57 -14.07
N ASP A 166 23.80 15.11 -14.43
CA ASP A 166 24.95 15.05 -13.51
C ASP A 166 25.51 16.43 -13.15
N HIS A 167 25.10 17.47 -13.86
CA HIS A 167 25.43 18.87 -13.54
C HIS A 167 24.56 19.44 -12.41
N LEU A 168 23.45 18.77 -12.05
CA LEU A 168 22.54 19.23 -11.01
C LEU A 168 22.97 18.67 -9.64
N PRO A 169 22.72 19.43 -8.55
CA PRO A 169 22.78 18.88 -7.20
C PRO A 169 21.83 17.68 -7.05
N ASP A 170 22.20 16.72 -6.21
CA ASP A 170 21.45 15.47 -6.03
C ASP A 170 19.97 15.70 -5.71
N ASP A 171 19.64 16.66 -4.83
CA ASP A 171 18.25 16.93 -4.47
C ASP A 171 17.42 17.44 -5.65
N GLU A 172 18.01 18.27 -6.51
CA GLU A 172 17.35 18.75 -7.72
C GLU A 172 17.24 17.65 -8.77
N LYS A 173 18.32 16.89 -9.00
CA LYS A 173 18.30 15.70 -9.85
C LYS A 173 17.21 14.72 -9.41
N GLY A 174 17.08 14.45 -8.11
CA GLY A 174 16.04 13.61 -7.55
C GLY A 174 14.62 14.14 -7.80
N ARG A 175 14.40 15.46 -7.63
CA ARG A 175 13.12 16.11 -7.96
C ARG A 175 12.78 16.02 -9.45
N GLN A 176 13.75 16.22 -10.35
CA GLN A 176 13.50 16.12 -11.79
C GLN A 176 13.23 14.68 -12.22
N MET A 177 13.97 13.71 -11.69
CA MET A 177 13.71 12.29 -11.93
C MET A 177 12.33 11.87 -11.42
N TRP A 178 11.89 12.41 -10.28
CA TRP A 178 10.54 12.18 -9.78
C TRP A 178 9.46 12.75 -10.70
N ARG A 179 9.65 13.98 -11.18
CA ARG A 179 8.72 14.60 -12.14
C ARG A 179 8.63 13.79 -13.44
N LYS A 180 9.77 13.33 -13.97
CA LYS A 180 9.82 12.43 -15.15
C LYS A 180 9.13 11.09 -14.92
N TYR A 181 9.18 10.58 -13.69
CA TYR A 181 8.43 9.39 -13.30
C TYR A 181 6.92 9.66 -13.31
N LEU A 182 6.46 10.74 -12.67
CA LEU A 182 5.04 11.13 -12.63
C LEU A 182 4.46 11.50 -14.00
N GLU A 183 5.29 11.96 -14.95
CA GLU A 183 4.88 12.17 -16.35
C GLU A 183 4.46 10.86 -17.06
N ARG A 184 4.72 9.69 -16.46
CA ARG A 184 4.38 8.36 -16.99
C ARG A 184 3.47 7.56 -16.08
N GLU A 185 3.69 7.67 -14.77
CA GLU A 185 3.07 6.85 -13.74
C GLU A 185 2.44 7.78 -12.68
N ASP A 186 1.17 8.11 -12.85
CA ASP A 186 0.44 8.99 -11.94
C ASP A 186 -0.94 8.40 -11.63
N SER A 187 -1.12 7.79 -10.46
CA SER A 187 -2.41 7.23 -10.05
C SER A 187 -2.63 7.32 -8.56
N ARG A 188 -3.88 7.11 -8.13
CA ARG A 188 -4.18 7.04 -6.69
C ARG A 188 -3.40 5.94 -5.96
N ILE A 189 -3.05 4.86 -6.66
CA ILE A 189 -2.23 3.79 -6.09
C ILE A 189 -0.79 4.30 -5.90
N GLY A 190 -0.25 5.01 -6.89
CA GLY A 190 1.04 5.68 -6.79
C GLY A 190 1.09 6.68 -5.63
N ASP A 191 0.07 7.54 -5.50
CA ASP A 191 -0.04 8.55 -4.42
C ASP A 191 0.16 7.96 -3.00
N LEU A 192 -0.18 6.68 -2.82
CA LEU A 192 -0.12 5.98 -1.55
C LEU A 192 1.20 5.24 -1.36
N PHE A 193 1.60 4.43 -2.34
CA PHE A 193 2.64 3.41 -2.15
C PHE A 193 4.01 3.80 -2.71
N VAL A 194 4.10 4.78 -3.63
CA VAL A 194 5.37 5.06 -4.30
C VAL A 194 6.26 6.02 -3.51
N GLY A 195 7.48 5.57 -3.20
CA GLY A 195 8.57 6.37 -2.68
C GLY A 195 9.71 6.49 -3.70
N GLN A 196 10.82 7.13 -3.31
CA GLN A 196 12.02 7.26 -4.15
C GLN A 196 13.27 6.94 -3.35
N LEU A 197 14.08 6.00 -3.85
CA LEU A 197 15.42 5.69 -3.33
C LEU A 197 16.47 6.53 -4.07
N LYS A 198 17.51 6.94 -3.36
CA LYS A 198 18.78 7.43 -3.92
C LYS A 198 19.82 6.32 -3.81
N SER A 199 20.30 5.84 -4.95
CA SER A 199 21.43 4.92 -5.07
C SER A 199 22.69 5.71 -5.41
N SER A 200 23.67 5.71 -4.51
CA SER A 200 24.97 6.36 -4.73
C SER A 200 26.03 5.30 -5.01
N LEU A 201 26.82 5.49 -6.06
CA LEU A 201 27.92 4.61 -6.44
C LEU A 201 29.20 5.42 -6.57
N THR A 202 30.10 5.26 -5.60
CA THR A 202 31.34 6.04 -5.48
C THR A 202 32.53 5.20 -5.89
N CYS A 203 33.27 5.64 -6.92
CA CYS A 203 34.51 5.00 -7.34
C CYS A 203 35.63 5.31 -6.34
N THR A 204 36.29 4.29 -5.79
CA THR A 204 37.35 4.50 -4.78
C THR A 204 38.66 5.02 -5.37
N ASP A 205 38.84 4.93 -6.70
CA ASP A 205 40.07 5.39 -7.36
C ASP A 205 40.02 6.87 -7.72
N CYS A 206 38.91 7.36 -8.30
CA CYS A 206 38.79 8.75 -8.77
C CYS A 206 37.85 9.62 -7.93
N GLY A 207 37.17 9.05 -6.93
CA GLY A 207 36.22 9.77 -6.08
C GLY A 207 34.89 10.15 -6.74
N TYR A 208 34.71 9.88 -8.05
CA TYR A 208 33.45 10.17 -8.73
C TYR A 208 32.28 9.39 -8.11
N CYS A 209 31.24 10.10 -7.68
CA CYS A 209 30.00 9.54 -7.17
C CYS A 209 28.88 9.69 -8.21
N SER A 210 28.39 8.56 -8.72
CA SER A 210 27.24 8.50 -9.61
C SER A 210 25.97 8.27 -8.80
N THR A 211 24.97 9.13 -8.98
CA THR A 211 23.68 9.02 -8.29
C THR A 211 22.54 8.65 -9.24
N VAL A 212 21.70 7.72 -8.81
CA VAL A 212 20.48 7.28 -9.50
C VAL A 212 19.31 7.35 -8.54
N PHE A 213 18.14 7.72 -9.04
CA PHE A 213 16.93 7.88 -8.25
C PHE A 213 15.83 6.95 -8.76
N ASP A 214 15.53 5.92 -7.99
CA ASP A 214 14.63 4.82 -8.40
C ASP A 214 13.32 4.89 -7.61
N PRO A 215 12.15 4.87 -8.28
CA PRO A 215 10.88 4.72 -7.59
C PRO A 215 10.78 3.31 -6.96
N PHE A 216 10.17 3.22 -5.79
CA PHE A 216 9.89 1.93 -5.13
C PHE A 216 8.47 1.91 -4.59
N TRP A 217 7.85 0.72 -4.60
CA TRP A 217 6.48 0.48 -4.13
C TRP A 217 6.46 -0.30 -2.80
N ASP A 218 7.55 -1.00 -2.53
CA ASP A 218 7.86 -1.70 -1.29
C ASP A 218 9.39 -1.76 -1.13
N LEU A 219 9.86 -2.03 0.08
CA LEU A 219 11.28 -2.28 0.36
C LEU A 219 11.48 -3.72 0.80
N SER A 220 12.29 -4.46 0.05
CA SER A 220 12.65 -5.84 0.38
C SER A 220 13.94 -5.88 1.20
N LEU A 221 13.78 -6.04 2.52
CA LEU A 221 14.84 -5.92 3.51
C LEU A 221 15.55 -7.27 3.73
N PRO A 222 16.89 -7.32 3.64
CA PRO A 222 17.64 -8.47 4.11
C PRO A 222 17.52 -8.59 5.64
N ILE A 223 17.45 -9.83 6.13
CA ILE A 223 17.36 -10.09 7.57
C ILE A 223 18.76 -10.19 8.16
N ALA A 224 19.03 -9.39 9.20
CA ALA A 224 20.31 -9.46 9.91
C ALA A 224 20.53 -10.85 10.53
N LYS A 225 21.77 -11.35 10.47
CA LYS A 225 22.12 -12.69 10.99
C LYS A 225 22.15 -12.77 12.51
N ARG A 226 22.41 -11.64 13.18
CA ARG A 226 22.53 -11.51 14.64
C ARG A 226 22.02 -10.14 15.05
N GLY A 227 21.30 -10.09 16.16
CA GLY A 227 20.97 -8.87 16.88
C GLY A 227 21.18 -9.12 18.37
N TYR A 228 21.46 -8.08 19.15
CA TYR A 228 21.64 -8.17 20.60
C TYR A 228 20.64 -7.21 21.26
N PRO A 229 19.66 -7.71 22.05
CA PRO A 229 19.36 -9.11 22.39
C PRO A 229 18.63 -9.90 21.29
N GLU A 230 18.05 -9.22 20.30
CA GLU A 230 17.29 -9.80 19.19
C GLU A 230 17.46 -8.97 17.92
N VAL A 231 17.09 -9.51 16.75
CA VAL A 231 17.12 -8.75 15.49
C VAL A 231 15.95 -7.78 15.45
N THR A 232 16.21 -6.51 15.17
CA THR A 232 15.18 -5.49 15.03
C THR A 232 14.92 -5.14 13.56
N LEU A 233 13.76 -4.53 13.28
CA LEU A 233 13.47 -3.98 11.96
C LEU A 233 14.50 -2.91 11.55
N MET A 234 14.99 -2.13 12.52
CA MET A 234 16.04 -1.13 12.27
C MET A 234 17.36 -1.77 11.83
N ASP A 235 17.71 -2.95 12.36
CA ASP A 235 18.90 -3.69 11.91
C ASP A 235 18.76 -4.16 10.45
N CYS A 236 17.57 -4.60 10.05
CA CYS A 236 17.27 -4.96 8.66
C CYS A 236 17.35 -3.73 7.73
N MET A 237 16.85 -2.57 8.18
CA MET A 237 16.94 -1.31 7.44
C MET A 237 18.39 -0.80 7.32
N ARG A 238 19.19 -0.92 8.37
CA ARG A 238 20.64 -0.65 8.33
C ARG A 238 21.34 -1.57 7.35
N LEU A 239 21.01 -2.86 7.36
CA LEU A 239 21.58 -3.82 6.42
C LEU A 239 21.17 -3.54 4.98
N PHE A 240 20.00 -2.95 4.74
CA PHE A 240 19.55 -2.49 3.42
C PHE A 240 20.27 -1.22 2.94
N THR A 241 20.56 -0.28 3.85
CA THR A 241 21.14 1.03 3.54
C THR A 241 22.65 1.12 3.78
N LYS A 242 23.28 0.04 4.26
CA LYS A 242 24.73 0.00 4.50
C LYS A 242 25.51 0.27 3.21
N GLU A 243 26.74 0.73 3.43
CA GLU A 243 27.72 0.82 2.36
C GLU A 243 28.17 -0.59 1.96
N ASP A 244 27.90 -0.94 0.72
CA ASP A 244 28.30 -2.19 0.09
C ASP A 244 29.54 -1.96 -0.78
N VAL A 245 30.62 -2.66 -0.44
CA VAL A 245 31.86 -2.62 -1.22
C VAL A 245 31.72 -3.60 -2.39
N LEU A 246 31.74 -3.06 -3.61
CA LEU A 246 31.76 -3.82 -4.85
C LEU A 246 33.21 -3.96 -5.33
N ASP A 247 33.77 -5.16 -5.17
CA ASP A 247 35.16 -5.50 -5.48
C ASP A 247 35.25 -6.92 -6.08
N GLY A 248 36.44 -7.35 -6.49
CA GLY A 248 36.64 -8.64 -7.15
C GLY A 248 35.78 -8.79 -8.42
N ASP A 249 34.98 -9.84 -8.47
CA ASP A 249 34.09 -10.15 -9.61
C ASP A 249 32.92 -9.16 -9.75
N GLU A 250 32.56 -8.45 -8.68
CA GLU A 250 31.43 -7.51 -8.64
C GLU A 250 31.83 -6.07 -9.04
N LYS A 251 33.11 -5.83 -9.42
CA LYS A 251 33.60 -4.50 -9.79
C LYS A 251 32.77 -3.88 -10.94
N PRO A 252 32.13 -2.71 -10.72
CA PRO A 252 31.48 -1.96 -11.78
C PRO A 252 32.49 -1.28 -12.70
N THR A 253 32.06 -0.94 -13.91
CA THR A 253 32.85 -0.09 -14.81
C THR A 253 32.64 1.37 -14.46
N CYS A 254 33.69 2.06 -14.02
CA CYS A 254 33.65 3.50 -13.77
C CYS A 254 33.77 4.26 -15.08
N CYS A 255 32.81 5.14 -15.39
CA CYS A 255 32.80 5.93 -16.62
C CYS A 255 33.93 6.98 -16.69
N ARG A 256 34.42 7.48 -15.53
CA ARG A 256 35.52 8.44 -15.46
C ARG A 256 36.88 7.78 -15.62
N CYS A 257 37.11 6.64 -14.96
CA CYS A 257 38.35 5.86 -15.10
C CYS A 257 38.40 5.01 -16.38
N ARG A 258 37.25 4.80 -17.04
CA ARG A 258 37.09 3.92 -18.21
C ARG A 258 37.59 2.49 -17.96
N GLY A 259 37.27 1.93 -16.79
CA GLY A 259 37.68 0.57 -16.41
C GLY A 259 36.93 0.03 -15.20
N ARG A 260 37.08 -1.27 -14.93
CA ARG A 260 36.45 -1.95 -13.78
C ARG A 260 37.15 -1.56 -12.49
N LYS A 261 36.45 -0.84 -11.61
CA LYS A 261 37.01 -0.29 -10.37
C LYS A 261 36.28 -0.79 -9.15
N ARG A 262 36.97 -0.77 -8.01
CA ARG A 262 36.33 -0.95 -6.71
C ARG A 262 35.42 0.26 -6.47
N CYS A 263 34.18 0.00 -6.05
CA CYS A 263 33.19 1.04 -5.79
C CYS A 263 32.49 0.79 -4.45
N ILE A 264 31.97 1.86 -3.85
CA ILE A 264 31.09 1.80 -2.69
C ILE A 264 29.68 2.14 -3.15
N LYS A 265 28.73 1.24 -2.95
CA LYS A 265 27.30 1.45 -3.24
C LYS A 265 26.56 1.70 -1.94
N LYS A 266 25.65 2.68 -1.93
CA LYS A 266 24.82 3.01 -0.76
C LYS A 266 23.41 3.41 -1.18
N PHE A 267 22.42 2.95 -0.42
CA PHE A 267 21.03 3.40 -0.56
C PHE A 267 20.65 4.38 0.55
N SER A 268 19.82 5.35 0.20
CA SER A 268 19.11 6.25 1.12
C SER A 268 17.72 6.54 0.57
N ILE A 269 16.78 6.94 1.41
CA ILE A 269 15.41 7.23 1.01
C ILE A 269 15.29 8.74 0.73
N GLN A 270 15.09 9.10 -0.54
CA GLN A 270 14.91 10.49 -0.98
C GLN A 270 13.46 10.96 -0.81
N ARG A 271 12.49 10.05 -0.96
CA ARG A 271 11.07 10.33 -0.76
C ARG A 271 10.39 9.15 -0.09
N PHE A 272 9.69 9.45 0.99
CA PHE A 272 8.93 8.48 1.76
C PHE A 272 7.49 8.37 1.21
N PRO A 273 6.96 7.15 1.00
CA PRO A 273 5.57 6.96 0.59
C PRO A 273 4.61 7.21 1.77
N LYS A 274 3.32 7.44 1.50
CA LYS A 274 2.32 7.54 2.57
C LYS A 274 2.08 6.20 3.26
N ILE A 275 2.07 5.14 2.46
CA ILE A 275 1.97 3.75 2.88
C ILE A 275 3.29 3.07 2.55
N LEU A 276 4.05 2.73 3.58
CA LEU A 276 5.32 2.02 3.44
C LEU A 276 5.08 0.52 3.62
N VAL A 277 5.37 -0.25 2.58
CA VAL A 277 5.35 -1.72 2.65
C VAL A 277 6.78 -2.21 2.81
N LEU A 278 7.04 -2.95 3.91
CA LEU A 278 8.33 -3.57 4.18
C LEU A 278 8.20 -5.09 4.05
N HIS A 279 8.94 -5.65 3.12
CA HIS A 279 9.06 -7.09 2.89
C HIS A 279 10.31 -7.62 3.58
N LEU A 280 10.16 -8.62 4.46
CA LEU A 280 11.29 -9.31 5.07
C LEU A 280 11.73 -10.46 4.16
N LYS A 281 12.95 -10.41 3.59
CA LYS A 281 13.51 -11.43 2.69
C LYS A 281 13.79 -12.74 3.43
N ARG A 282 12.73 -13.49 3.74
CA ARG A 282 12.80 -14.76 4.47
C ARG A 282 13.23 -15.92 3.60
N PHE A 283 13.13 -15.83 2.28
CA PHE A 283 13.48 -16.93 1.40
C PHE A 283 14.91 -16.75 0.89
N SER A 284 15.80 -17.64 1.34
CA SER A 284 17.22 -17.62 0.99
C SER A 284 17.45 -18.39 -0.31
N GLU A 285 18.07 -17.73 -1.29
CA GLU A 285 18.58 -18.34 -2.53
C GLU A 285 19.94 -19.01 -2.28
N SER A 286 19.96 -20.11 -1.53
CA SER A 286 21.14 -20.98 -1.50
C SER A 286 21.20 -21.82 -2.76
N ARG A 287 22.39 -21.98 -3.36
CA ARG A 287 22.60 -22.73 -4.61
C ARG A 287 22.19 -24.21 -4.55
N ILE A 288 22.02 -24.76 -3.34
CA ILE A 288 21.73 -26.19 -3.12
C ILE A 288 20.27 -26.40 -2.70
N ARG A 289 19.78 -25.63 -1.73
CA ARG A 289 18.41 -25.77 -1.22
C ARG A 289 17.90 -24.46 -0.64
N THR A 290 16.82 -23.95 -1.21
CA THR A 290 16.09 -22.79 -0.69
C THR A 290 15.57 -23.11 0.71
N SER A 291 15.75 -22.20 1.66
CA SER A 291 15.23 -22.34 3.02
C SER A 291 14.56 -21.05 3.48
N LYS A 292 13.58 -21.19 4.39
CA LYS A 292 12.90 -20.05 5.01
C LYS A 292 13.62 -19.67 6.30
N LEU A 293 13.96 -18.39 6.42
CA LEU A 293 14.47 -17.77 7.64
C LEU A 293 13.30 -17.51 8.59
N THR A 294 13.29 -18.22 9.71
CA THR A 294 12.30 -18.09 10.79
C THR A 294 12.72 -17.11 11.89
N THR A 295 13.77 -16.32 11.64
CA THR A 295 14.29 -15.31 12.57
C THR A 295 13.16 -14.39 13.05
N PHE A 296 13.03 -14.24 14.37
CA PHE A 296 12.18 -13.21 14.94
C PHE A 296 12.78 -11.84 14.64
N VAL A 297 11.98 -10.96 14.04
CA VAL A 297 12.37 -9.57 13.76
C VAL A 297 11.44 -8.70 14.58
N ASN A 298 11.96 -8.01 15.60
CA ASN A 298 11.16 -7.09 16.40
C ASN A 298 10.89 -5.81 15.60
N PHE A 299 9.63 -5.58 15.25
CA PHE A 299 9.16 -4.39 14.56
C PHE A 299 8.20 -3.59 15.46
N PRO A 300 8.30 -2.25 15.49
CA PRO A 300 7.46 -1.43 16.34
C PRO A 300 6.03 -1.30 15.78
N LEU A 301 5.03 -1.34 16.66
CA LEU A 301 3.63 -1.10 16.25
C LEU A 301 3.35 0.38 15.98
N ARG A 302 4.14 1.26 16.59
CA ARG A 302 3.98 2.72 16.53
C ARG A 302 5.33 3.40 16.48
N ASP A 303 5.34 4.61 15.94
CA ASP A 303 6.47 5.52 16.00
C ASP A 303 7.77 4.95 15.41
N LEU A 304 7.66 4.23 14.29
CA LEU A 304 8.80 3.81 13.48
C LEU A 304 9.43 5.05 12.82
N ASP A 305 10.47 5.60 13.46
CA ASP A 305 11.23 6.74 12.93
C ASP A 305 12.30 6.26 11.95
N LEU A 306 12.18 6.67 10.69
CA LEU A 306 13.11 6.30 9.61
C LEU A 306 14.11 7.40 9.27
N ARG A 307 14.28 8.41 10.15
CA ARG A 307 15.21 9.54 9.94
C ARG A 307 16.63 9.10 9.60
N GLU A 308 17.17 8.05 10.23
CA GLU A 308 18.55 7.60 9.96
C GLU A 308 18.78 7.10 8.52
N PHE A 309 17.70 6.75 7.80
CA PHE A 309 17.76 6.20 6.45
C PHE A 309 17.41 7.23 5.35
N ALA A 310 17.01 8.43 5.75
CA ALA A 310 16.67 9.50 4.82
C ALA A 310 17.93 10.04 4.12
N SER A 311 17.77 10.50 2.88
CA SER A 311 18.81 11.32 2.22
C SER A 311 19.05 12.61 3.01
N GLU A 312 20.24 13.20 2.84
CA GLU A 312 20.57 14.51 3.40
C GLU A 312 19.49 15.56 3.05
N ASN A 313 19.17 16.46 4.00
CA ASN A 313 18.16 17.52 3.85
C ASN A 313 16.72 17.06 3.49
N THR A 314 16.42 15.76 3.59
CA THR A 314 15.07 15.23 3.35
C THR A 314 14.25 15.22 4.63
N ASN A 315 12.97 15.59 4.55
CA ASN A 315 12.05 15.43 5.68
C ASN A 315 11.96 13.95 6.06
N HIS A 316 12.13 13.66 7.34
CA HIS A 316 11.97 12.31 7.86
C HIS A 316 10.50 11.95 8.01
N ALA A 317 10.23 10.65 8.02
CA ALA A 317 8.90 10.09 8.17
C ALA A 317 8.87 9.16 9.39
N VAL A 318 7.82 9.32 10.19
CA VAL A 318 7.49 8.44 11.31
C VAL A 318 6.25 7.66 10.90
N TYR A 319 6.22 6.35 11.16
CA TYR A 319 5.13 5.48 10.74
C TYR A 319 4.51 4.66 11.87
N ASN A 320 3.25 4.30 11.72
CA ASN A 320 2.53 3.35 12.56
C ASN A 320 2.14 2.11 11.76
N LEU A 321 2.26 0.93 12.38
CA LEU A 321 1.86 -0.33 11.77
C LEU A 321 0.33 -0.44 11.78
N TYR A 322 -0.25 -0.84 10.66
CA TYR A 322 -1.69 -1.12 10.57
C TYR A 322 -2.03 -2.49 9.99
N ALA A 323 -1.11 -3.15 9.27
CA ALA A 323 -1.33 -4.52 8.84
C ALA A 323 -0.04 -5.34 8.74
N VAL A 324 -0.17 -6.66 8.88
CA VAL A 324 0.90 -7.65 8.73
C VAL A 324 0.37 -8.82 7.92
N SER A 325 1.06 -9.20 6.85
CA SER A 325 0.88 -10.51 6.22
C SER A 325 1.87 -11.47 6.85
N ASN A 326 1.37 -12.51 7.50
CA ASN A 326 2.14 -13.56 8.14
C ASN A 326 2.18 -14.79 7.23
N HIS A 327 3.31 -15.50 7.25
CA HIS A 327 3.45 -16.78 6.58
C HIS A 327 3.94 -17.83 7.58
N SER A 328 3.19 -18.93 7.70
CA SER A 328 3.59 -20.13 8.44
C SER A 328 3.92 -21.27 7.48
N GLY A 329 4.91 -22.10 7.76
CA GLY A 329 5.36 -23.18 6.86
C GLY A 329 6.72 -22.91 6.18
N THR A 330 6.95 -23.55 5.04
CA THR A 330 8.25 -23.66 4.34
C THR A 330 8.28 -22.89 3.00
N THR A 331 9.39 -22.95 2.27
CA THR A 331 9.51 -22.40 0.90
C THR A 331 8.64 -23.13 -0.13
N MET A 332 8.39 -24.42 0.08
CA MET A 332 7.63 -25.26 -0.86
C MET A 332 6.14 -25.29 -0.57
N GLY A 333 5.78 -24.91 0.65
CA GLY A 333 4.40 -24.65 0.98
C GLY A 333 4.17 -24.27 2.43
N GLY A 334 3.06 -23.59 2.66
CA GLY A 334 2.69 -23.00 3.92
C GLY A 334 1.27 -22.41 3.89
N HIS A 335 1.02 -21.47 4.78
CA HIS A 335 -0.27 -20.80 4.94
C HIS A 335 -0.07 -19.34 5.31
N TYR A 336 -0.85 -18.47 4.67
CA TYR A 336 -0.82 -17.03 4.94
C TYR A 336 -2.02 -16.61 5.79
N THR A 337 -1.79 -15.67 6.70
CA THR A 337 -2.83 -14.99 7.48
C THR A 337 -2.52 -13.50 7.55
N ALA A 338 -3.53 -12.66 7.76
CA ALA A 338 -3.32 -11.23 7.96
C ALA A 338 -3.69 -10.81 9.38
N TYR A 339 -2.87 -9.95 9.99
CA TYR A 339 -3.25 -9.19 11.18
C TYR A 339 -3.49 -7.77 10.75
N CYS A 340 -4.68 -7.23 10.99
CA CYS A 340 -5.00 -5.86 10.60
C CYS A 340 -5.64 -5.09 11.75
N ARG A 341 -5.22 -3.84 11.87
CA ARG A 341 -5.81 -2.84 12.77
C ARG A 341 -6.95 -2.15 12.03
N SER A 342 -8.18 -2.26 12.54
CA SER A 342 -9.32 -1.58 11.95
C SER A 342 -9.10 -0.07 11.96
N PRO A 343 -9.17 0.64 10.82
CA PRO A 343 -9.04 2.09 10.77
C PRO A 343 -10.14 2.84 11.55
N GLY A 344 -11.28 2.18 11.83
CA GLY A 344 -12.41 2.77 12.54
C GLY A 344 -12.29 2.65 14.06
N THR A 345 -12.01 1.44 14.57
CA THR A 345 -11.94 1.19 16.03
C THR A 345 -10.53 1.22 16.58
N GLY A 346 -9.51 1.06 15.73
CA GLY A 346 -8.12 0.92 16.14
C GLY A 346 -7.78 -0.44 16.76
N GLU A 347 -8.70 -1.40 16.74
CA GLU A 347 -8.54 -2.75 17.29
C GLU A 347 -7.93 -3.72 16.27
N TRP A 348 -7.15 -4.67 16.76
CA TRP A 348 -6.49 -5.68 15.92
C TRP A 348 -7.36 -6.92 15.75
N HIS A 349 -7.37 -7.46 14.54
CA HIS A 349 -8.04 -8.70 14.20
C HIS A 349 -7.12 -9.61 13.40
N THR A 350 -7.23 -10.92 13.61
CA THR A 350 -6.65 -11.95 12.75
C THR A 350 -7.66 -12.33 11.68
N PHE A 351 -7.23 -12.27 10.43
CA PHE A 351 -7.94 -12.75 9.25
C PHE A 351 -7.24 -14.00 8.73
N ASN A 352 -7.88 -15.15 8.94
CA ASN A 352 -7.42 -16.45 8.51
C ASN A 352 -8.49 -17.05 7.58
N ASP A 353 -8.36 -16.72 6.29
CA ASP A 353 -9.38 -17.00 5.27
C ASP A 353 -10.77 -16.58 5.75
N SER A 354 -11.69 -17.53 5.90
CA SER A 354 -13.08 -17.29 6.32
C SER A 354 -13.22 -16.89 7.79
N SER A 355 -12.20 -17.10 8.62
CA SER A 355 -12.25 -16.84 10.05
C SER A 355 -11.65 -15.47 10.37
N VAL A 356 -12.44 -14.63 11.05
CA VAL A 356 -12.00 -13.33 11.58
C VAL A 356 -12.16 -13.38 13.10
N THR A 357 -11.08 -13.08 13.82
CA THR A 357 -11.08 -13.11 15.29
C THR A 357 -10.39 -11.89 15.87
N PRO A 358 -10.90 -11.29 16.96
CA PRO A 358 -10.21 -10.20 17.64
C PRO A 358 -8.89 -10.70 18.24
N MET A 359 -7.88 -9.83 18.28
CA MET A 359 -6.57 -10.15 18.86
C MET A 359 -5.99 -8.97 19.64
N SER A 360 -5.16 -9.27 20.63
CA SER A 360 -4.41 -8.24 21.36
C SER A 360 -3.25 -7.71 20.51
N SER A 361 -2.94 -6.42 20.65
CA SER A 361 -1.75 -5.81 20.05
C SER A 361 -0.44 -6.51 20.46
N SER A 362 -0.41 -7.15 21.64
CA SER A 362 0.75 -7.93 22.10
C SER A 362 1.04 -9.16 21.24
N GLN A 363 0.04 -9.69 20.52
CA GLN A 363 0.15 -10.90 19.71
C GLN A 363 0.56 -10.62 18.26
N VAL A 364 0.60 -9.35 17.84
CA VAL A 364 0.85 -8.96 16.44
C VAL A 364 2.29 -9.25 16.01
N ARG A 365 3.25 -9.16 16.95
CA ARG A 365 4.67 -9.41 16.68
C ARG A 365 4.96 -10.90 16.77
N THR A 366 5.25 -11.52 15.64
CA THR A 366 5.59 -12.94 15.53
C THR A 366 6.76 -13.14 14.57
N SER A 367 7.41 -14.31 14.63
CA SER A 367 8.41 -14.72 13.64
C SER A 367 7.84 -14.97 12.25
N ASP A 368 6.51 -15.10 12.13
CA ASP A 368 5.82 -15.42 10.89
C ASP A 368 5.56 -14.18 10.04
N ALA A 369 5.69 -12.97 10.61
CA ALA A 369 5.54 -11.71 9.89
C ALA A 369 6.44 -11.67 8.65
N TYR A 370 5.84 -11.44 7.49
CA TYR A 370 6.49 -11.48 6.18
C TYR A 370 6.43 -10.14 5.45
N LEU A 371 5.26 -9.51 5.41
CA LEU A 371 5.06 -8.13 4.93
C LEU A 371 4.50 -7.28 6.06
N LEU A 372 5.06 -6.09 6.25
CA LEU A 372 4.62 -5.10 7.22
C LEU A 372 4.07 -3.89 6.46
N PHE A 373 2.85 -3.48 6.78
CA PHE A 373 2.21 -2.31 6.19
C PHE A 373 2.15 -1.18 7.22
N TYR A 374 2.85 -0.10 6.92
CA TYR A 374 3.00 1.07 7.74
C TYR A 374 2.31 2.28 7.08
N GLU A 375 1.62 3.09 7.87
CA GLU A 375 1.04 4.36 7.44
C GLU A 375 1.74 5.52 8.14
N LEU A 376 1.90 6.66 7.46
CA LEU A 376 2.48 7.86 8.06
C LEU A 376 1.75 8.21 9.36
N ALA A 377 2.52 8.39 10.43
CA ALA A 377 1.98 8.91 11.68
C ALA A 377 1.42 10.32 11.42
N SER A 378 0.19 10.57 11.86
CA SER A 378 -0.34 11.93 11.86
C SER A 378 0.60 12.82 12.68
N PRO A 379 0.92 14.05 12.24
CA PRO A 379 1.67 14.97 13.07
C PRO A 379 0.95 15.10 14.41
N PRO A 380 1.67 15.13 15.55
CA PRO A 380 1.03 15.36 16.83
C PRO A 380 0.19 16.63 16.70
N SER A 381 -1.12 16.51 16.93
CA SER A 381 -2.00 17.66 17.03
C SER A 381 -1.35 18.59 18.05
N ARG A 382 -0.88 19.77 17.59
CA ARG A 382 -0.35 20.81 18.47
C ARG A 382 -1.41 21.04 19.55
N MET A 383 -1.13 20.61 20.78
CA MET A 383 -1.90 20.99 21.96
C MET A 383 -1.64 22.44 22.28
#